data_AF-A0ABD1EV04-F1
#
_entry.id   AF-A0ABD1EV04-F1
#
_cell.length_a   1.000
_cell.length_b   1.000
_cell.length_c   1.000
_cell.angle_alpha   90.00
_cell.angle_beta   90.00
_cell.angle_gamma   90.00
#
_symmetry.space_group_name_H-M   'P 1'
#
loop_
_entity.id
_entity.type
_entity.pdbx_description
1 polymer ?
#
loop_
_entity_poly.entity_id
_entity_poly.type
_entity_poly.pdbx_seq_one_letter_code
_entity_poly.pdbx_strand_id
1 'polypeptide(L)'
;MFTLKHCIRKSFTSIKIHKRTLCKQFDKSDNYLDYSDEQGLSSEERDKVLATLSKSTSEDLLQYKISRNRVKEILAWREKQGPFKSFQEVLEVKGIKENILEEICTNIIHGPKKNTANSKWSKYLKQLLVPDLSTTTSLNLKTAVAVHLDPTGIGWAKINKDRNTLSEWKCRCFRTLPTKMSPSDTFQLAVDIAKTTPSGDVYIFEAPPNLSPQSQTKPSLISTHHQHVELQAMLLALLNTSITHNQALQDKSNETRRGNKIFENRVFYLKNKVASRYA
;
A
#
# COMPACT_ATOMS: atom_id res chain seq x y z
N MET A 1 -43.99 -18.37 52.61
CA MET A 1 -45.24 -17.60 52.44
C MET A 1 -44.92 -16.42 51.53
N PHE A 2 -44.91 -16.65 50.21
CA PHE A 2 -45.94 -16.24 49.23
C PHE A 2 -46.07 -14.70 49.13
N THR A 3 -45.45 -14.07 48.12
CA THR A 3 -46.04 -13.54 46.85
C THR A 3 -46.67 -12.15 47.01
N LEU A 4 -46.65 -11.17 46.10
CA LEU A 4 -46.70 -11.09 44.62
C LEU A 4 -45.97 -9.77 44.20
N LYS A 5 -45.22 -9.64 43.10
CA LYS A 5 -45.52 -9.79 41.66
C LYS A 5 -46.65 -8.89 41.13
N HIS A 6 -46.29 -7.83 40.39
CA HIS A 6 -46.89 -7.42 39.11
C HIS A 6 -45.90 -6.47 38.41
N CYS A 7 -45.32 -6.84 37.26
CA CYS A 7 -45.84 -6.74 35.87
C CYS A 7 -45.43 -5.40 35.23
N ILE A 8 -44.96 -5.24 33.99
CA ILE A 8 -44.81 -6.05 32.76
C ILE A 8 -43.82 -5.22 31.88
N ARG A 9 -42.72 -5.76 31.34
CA ARG A 9 -42.55 -6.58 30.11
C ARG A 9 -42.40 -5.75 28.81
N LYS A 10 -41.38 -6.14 28.03
CA LYS A 10 -41.12 -5.93 26.58
C LYS A 10 -40.47 -4.59 26.20
N SER A 11 -39.44 -4.52 25.37
CA SER A 11 -39.01 -5.42 24.29
C SER A 11 -37.50 -5.33 24.01
N PHE A 12 -36.89 -6.50 23.83
CA PHE A 12 -35.71 -6.72 22.99
C PHE A 12 -36.18 -6.76 21.53
N THR A 13 -35.45 -6.12 20.61
CA THR A 13 -35.20 -6.68 19.27
C THR A 13 -34.00 -6.01 18.58
N SER A 14 -32.91 -6.77 18.52
CA SER A 14 -32.03 -7.00 17.36
C SER A 14 -32.03 -5.98 16.22
N ILE A 15 -30.95 -5.20 16.11
CA ILE A 15 -30.56 -4.56 14.85
C ILE A 15 -29.63 -5.54 14.11
N LYS A 16 -30.24 -6.43 13.32
CA LYS A 16 -29.60 -7.14 12.20
C LYS A 16 -29.72 -6.23 10.98
N ILE A 17 -28.62 -5.61 10.55
CA ILE A 17 -28.62 -4.92 9.24
C ILE A 17 -28.56 -6.00 8.15
N HIS A 18 -29.66 -6.02 7.42
CA HIS A 18 -30.05 -7.01 6.43
C HIS A 18 -29.26 -6.80 5.14
N LYS A 19 -28.63 -7.88 4.64
CA LYS A 19 -28.30 -8.05 3.22
C LYS A 19 -29.60 -7.92 2.42
N ARG A 20 -29.74 -6.86 1.62
CA ARG A 20 -30.78 -6.80 0.59
C ARG A 20 -30.24 -7.38 -0.70
N THR A 21 -30.57 -8.64 -0.88
CA THR A 21 -30.83 -9.27 -2.19
C THR A 21 -31.87 -8.42 -2.92
N LEU A 22 -31.50 -7.84 -4.05
CA LEU A 22 -32.46 -7.39 -5.07
C LEU A 22 -32.30 -8.30 -6.27
N CYS A 23 -33.00 -9.44 -6.20
CA CYS A 23 -33.42 -10.18 -7.36
C CYS A 23 -34.67 -9.45 -7.89
N LYS A 24 -34.55 -8.77 -9.03
CA LYS A 24 -35.71 -8.48 -9.88
C LYS A 24 -35.58 -9.38 -11.09
N GLN A 25 -36.45 -10.40 -11.13
CA GLN A 25 -36.86 -11.05 -12.37
C GLN A 25 -37.54 -9.98 -13.21
N PHE A 26 -37.09 -9.76 -14.44
CA PHE A 26 -37.94 -9.33 -15.55
C PHE A 26 -37.29 -9.80 -16.86
N ASP A 27 -38.10 -10.56 -17.59
CA ASP A 27 -38.10 -10.95 -19.00
C ASP A 27 -36.95 -11.75 -19.63
N LYS A 28 -37.32 -13.00 -19.95
CA LYS A 28 -36.89 -13.69 -21.16
C LYS A 28 -37.29 -12.84 -22.37
N SER A 29 -36.30 -12.29 -23.06
CA SER A 29 -36.38 -12.10 -24.50
C SER A 29 -35.12 -12.67 -25.12
N ASP A 30 -35.31 -13.65 -25.99
CA ASP A 30 -34.30 -14.10 -26.93
C ASP A 30 -33.83 -12.87 -27.72
N ASN A 31 -32.57 -12.49 -27.51
CA ASN A 31 -31.89 -11.57 -28.41
C ASN A 31 -30.48 -12.12 -28.64
N TYR A 32 -30.41 -12.94 -29.68
CA TYR A 32 -29.21 -13.30 -30.40
C TYR A 32 -28.64 -12.00 -30.99
N LEU A 33 -27.92 -11.22 -30.18
CA LEU A 33 -27.22 -10.04 -30.65
C LEU A 33 -25.80 -10.42 -31.00
N ASP A 34 -25.64 -10.52 -32.31
CA ASP A 34 -24.42 -10.43 -33.09
C ASP A 34 -23.37 -9.53 -32.41
N TYR A 35 -22.28 -10.15 -31.94
CA TYR A 35 -21.11 -9.47 -31.35
C TYR A 35 -20.17 -8.98 -32.47
N SER A 36 -20.75 -8.28 -33.45
CA SER A 36 -20.07 -7.65 -34.56
C SER A 36 -20.16 -6.13 -34.34
N ASP A 37 -19.01 -5.47 -34.28
CA ASP A 37 -18.78 -4.03 -34.02
C ASP A 37 -18.95 -3.60 -32.55
N GLU A 38 -18.09 -2.84 -31.87
CA GLU A 38 -16.83 -2.16 -32.14
C GLU A 38 -16.27 -1.79 -30.75
N GLN A 39 -15.33 -2.58 -30.24
CA GLN A 39 -14.40 -2.11 -29.21
C GLN A 39 -13.12 -1.81 -29.98
N GLY A 40 -12.55 -0.60 -29.81
CA GLY A 40 -11.47 0.00 -30.62
C GLY A 40 -10.13 -0.73 -30.64
N LEU A 41 -10.16 -2.03 -30.88
CA LEU A 41 -9.07 -2.96 -31.09
C LEU A 41 -8.87 -3.12 -32.59
N SER A 42 -7.65 -2.86 -33.05
CA SER A 42 -7.25 -3.12 -34.43
C SER A 42 -7.39 -4.62 -34.75
N SER A 43 -7.58 -4.95 -36.04
CA SER A 43 -7.61 -6.36 -36.49
C SER A 43 -6.37 -7.13 -36.02
N GLU A 44 -5.21 -6.47 -36.04
CA GLU A 44 -3.94 -7.07 -35.59
C GLU A 44 -3.94 -7.40 -34.09
N GLU A 45 -4.56 -6.55 -33.26
CA GLU A 45 -4.65 -6.76 -31.81
C GLU A 45 -5.61 -7.90 -31.47
N ARG A 46 -6.71 -8.02 -32.22
CA ARG A 46 -7.67 -9.12 -32.09
C ARG A 46 -7.01 -10.46 -32.41
N ASP A 47 -6.30 -10.54 -33.53
CA ASP A 47 -5.59 -11.76 -33.93
C ASP A 47 -4.51 -12.13 -32.91
N LYS A 48 -3.81 -11.14 -32.36
CA LYS A 48 -2.83 -11.34 -31.28
C LYS A 48 -3.47 -11.93 -30.03
N VAL A 49 -4.64 -11.42 -29.60
CA VAL A 49 -5.37 -11.95 -28.44
C VAL A 49 -5.81 -13.39 -28.67
N LEU A 50 -6.45 -13.66 -29.82
CA LEU A 50 -6.91 -15.00 -30.18
C LEU A 50 -5.75 -15.99 -30.30
N ALA A 51 -4.65 -15.60 -30.94
CA ALA A 51 -3.45 -16.41 -31.04
C ALA A 51 -2.86 -16.72 -29.65
N THR A 52 -2.83 -15.73 -28.76
CA THR A 52 -2.35 -15.91 -27.39
C THR A 52 -3.25 -16.87 -26.62
N LEU A 53 -4.58 -16.70 -26.66
CA LEU A 53 -5.52 -17.58 -25.96
C LEU A 53 -5.53 -19.02 -26.52
N SER A 54 -5.23 -19.21 -27.80
CA SER A 54 -5.22 -20.52 -28.46
C SER A 54 -3.90 -21.27 -28.31
N LYS A 55 -2.75 -20.57 -28.24
CA LYS A 55 -1.42 -21.20 -28.22
C LYS A 55 -0.76 -21.23 -26.84
N SER A 56 -1.11 -20.31 -25.94
CA SER A 56 -0.43 -20.15 -24.64
C SER A 56 -0.63 -21.35 -23.73
N THR A 57 0.40 -21.67 -22.94
CA THR A 57 0.36 -22.66 -21.87
C THR A 57 -0.37 -22.14 -20.63
N SER A 58 -0.62 -23.01 -19.65
CA SER A 58 -1.29 -22.60 -18.40
C SER A 58 -0.49 -21.53 -17.65
N GLU A 59 0.83 -21.66 -17.69
CA GLU A 59 1.81 -20.78 -17.07
C GLU A 59 1.83 -19.41 -17.75
N ASP A 60 1.75 -19.38 -19.08
CA ASP A 60 1.70 -18.16 -19.88
C ASP A 60 0.39 -17.38 -19.64
N LEU A 61 -0.75 -18.06 -19.63
CA LEU A 61 -2.05 -17.43 -19.40
C LEU A 61 -2.16 -16.79 -18.01
N LEU A 62 -1.52 -17.38 -17.00
CA LEU A 62 -1.46 -16.81 -15.65
C LEU A 62 -0.70 -15.48 -15.59
N GLN A 63 0.19 -15.19 -16.55
CA GLN A 63 0.94 -13.93 -16.60
C GLN A 63 0.04 -12.74 -16.98
N TYR A 64 -1.09 -13.00 -17.63
CA TYR A 64 -2.06 -11.99 -18.06
C TYR A 64 -3.18 -11.74 -17.03
N LYS A 65 -2.93 -12.05 -15.74
CA LYS A 65 -3.90 -11.93 -14.63
C LYS A 65 -5.20 -12.72 -14.81
N ILE A 66 -5.19 -13.75 -15.65
CA ILE A 66 -6.31 -14.68 -15.78
C ILE A 66 -6.36 -15.55 -14.53
N SER A 67 -7.54 -15.68 -13.91
CA SER A 67 -7.67 -16.50 -12.70
C SER A 67 -7.41 -17.98 -13.00
N ARG A 68 -6.83 -18.72 -12.05
CA ARG A 68 -6.53 -20.16 -12.23
C ARG A 68 -7.74 -20.97 -12.68
N ASN A 69 -8.93 -20.66 -12.17
CA ASN A 69 -10.15 -21.35 -12.57
C ASN A 69 -10.47 -21.05 -14.04
N ARG A 70 -10.38 -19.79 -14.49
CA ARG A 70 -10.61 -19.43 -15.89
C ARG A 70 -9.57 -20.04 -16.82
N VAL A 71 -8.29 -20.09 -16.42
CA VAL A 71 -7.26 -20.78 -17.20
C VAL A 71 -7.61 -22.26 -17.41
N LYS A 72 -8.10 -22.94 -16.36
CA LYS A 72 -8.57 -24.33 -16.49
C LYS A 72 -9.74 -24.47 -17.44
N GLU A 73 -10.73 -23.58 -17.37
CA GLU A 73 -11.89 -23.61 -18.28
C GLU A 73 -11.49 -23.30 -19.73
N ILE A 74 -10.55 -22.38 -19.95
CA ILE A 74 -9.99 -22.08 -21.28
C ILE A 74 -9.29 -23.31 -21.86
N LEU A 75 -8.45 -23.99 -21.07
CA LEU A 75 -7.76 -25.20 -21.50
C LEU A 75 -8.73 -26.35 -21.75
N ALA A 76 -9.71 -26.55 -20.87
CA ALA A 76 -10.74 -27.58 -21.03
C ALA A 76 -11.64 -27.33 -22.25
N TRP A 77 -11.92 -26.07 -22.57
CA TRP A 77 -12.62 -25.72 -23.81
C TRP A 77 -11.75 -26.01 -25.03
N ARG A 78 -10.45 -25.64 -24.98
CA ARG A 78 -9.48 -25.90 -26.06
C ARG A 78 -9.30 -27.38 -26.35
N GLU A 79 -9.28 -28.23 -25.32
CA GLU A 79 -9.20 -29.69 -25.48
C GLU A 79 -10.44 -30.27 -26.18
N LYS A 80 -11.61 -29.63 -26.04
CA LYS A 80 -12.88 -30.10 -26.61
C LYS A 80 -13.16 -29.54 -28.00
N GLN A 81 -12.92 -28.26 -28.21
CA GLN A 81 -13.33 -27.50 -29.40
C GLN A 81 -12.17 -27.04 -30.27
N GLY A 82 -10.93 -27.17 -29.78
CA GLY A 82 -9.73 -26.72 -30.48
C GLY A 82 -9.40 -25.24 -30.23
N PRO A 83 -8.60 -24.60 -31.11
CA PRO A 83 -8.21 -23.20 -30.95
C PRO A 83 -9.40 -22.25 -31.21
N PHE A 84 -9.44 -21.13 -30.47
CA PHE A 84 -10.43 -20.07 -30.66
C PHE A 84 -10.25 -19.38 -32.01
N LYS A 85 -11.37 -19.21 -32.73
CA LYS A 85 -11.45 -18.49 -34.02
C LYS A 85 -12.13 -17.13 -33.90
N SER A 86 -12.91 -16.92 -32.84
CA SER A 86 -13.65 -15.69 -32.61
C SER A 86 -13.77 -15.35 -31.12
N PHE A 87 -14.09 -14.10 -30.79
CA PHE A 87 -14.36 -13.70 -29.40
C PHE A 87 -15.68 -14.25 -28.87
N GLN A 88 -16.63 -14.54 -29.76
CA GLN A 88 -17.87 -15.23 -29.44
C GLN A 88 -17.58 -16.59 -28.81
N GLU A 89 -16.66 -17.37 -29.38
CA GLU A 89 -16.23 -18.65 -28.81
C GLU A 89 -15.55 -18.48 -27.44
N VAL A 90 -14.82 -17.39 -27.21
CA VAL A 90 -14.22 -17.09 -25.90
C VAL A 90 -15.28 -16.77 -24.85
N LEU A 91 -16.39 -16.14 -25.24
CA LEU A 91 -17.53 -15.84 -24.36
C LEU A 91 -18.34 -17.09 -23.99
N GLU A 92 -18.25 -18.17 -24.77
CA GLU A 92 -18.84 -19.46 -24.42
C GLU A 92 -18.09 -20.18 -23.28
N VAL A 93 -16.83 -19.80 -23.03
CA VAL A 93 -16.03 -20.37 -21.95
C VAL A 93 -16.64 -20.00 -20.60
N LYS A 94 -16.92 -21.02 -19.78
CA LYS A 94 -17.54 -20.84 -18.48
C LYS A 94 -16.75 -19.87 -17.60
N GLY A 95 -17.41 -18.79 -17.17
CA GLY A 95 -16.83 -17.79 -16.27
C GLY A 95 -15.99 -16.71 -16.97
N ILE A 96 -16.02 -16.66 -18.30
CA ILE A 96 -15.66 -15.49 -19.10
C ILE A 96 -16.94 -14.77 -19.48
N LYS A 97 -16.98 -13.47 -19.22
CA LYS A 97 -18.05 -12.54 -19.63
C LYS A 97 -17.38 -11.39 -20.36
N GLU A 98 -18.15 -10.53 -21.02
CA GLU A 98 -17.64 -9.39 -21.80
C GLU A 98 -16.62 -8.53 -21.02
N ASN A 99 -16.95 -8.15 -19.78
CA ASN A 99 -16.06 -7.36 -18.93
C ASN A 99 -14.72 -8.07 -18.60
N ILE A 100 -14.75 -9.39 -18.52
CA ILE A 100 -13.55 -10.21 -18.25
C ILE A 100 -12.75 -10.38 -19.53
N LEU A 101 -13.43 -10.55 -20.67
CA LEU A 101 -12.79 -10.62 -21.97
C LEU A 101 -12.07 -9.30 -22.28
N GLU A 102 -12.69 -8.16 -22.01
CA GLU A 102 -12.07 -6.83 -22.13
C GLU A 102 -10.81 -6.70 -21.26
N GLU A 103 -10.85 -7.17 -20.01
CA GLU A 103 -9.68 -7.20 -19.13
C GLU A 103 -8.56 -8.09 -19.71
N ILE A 104 -8.91 -9.27 -20.24
CA ILE A 104 -7.99 -10.20 -20.87
C ILE A 104 -7.34 -9.58 -22.11
N CYS A 105 -8.14 -8.99 -23.01
CA CYS A 105 -7.66 -8.29 -24.20
C CYS A 105 -6.68 -7.19 -23.81
N THR A 106 -7.06 -6.34 -22.87
CA THR A 106 -6.22 -5.26 -22.36
C THR A 106 -4.89 -5.79 -21.83
N ASN A 107 -4.91 -6.87 -21.02
CA ASN A 107 -3.69 -7.43 -20.45
C ASN A 107 -2.79 -8.11 -21.49
N ILE A 108 -3.34 -8.74 -22.54
CA ILE A 108 -2.55 -9.36 -23.60
C ILE A 108 -1.92 -8.30 -24.51
N ILE A 109 -2.67 -7.26 -24.88
CA ILE A 109 -2.20 -6.19 -25.78
C ILE A 109 -1.06 -5.40 -25.13
N HIS A 110 -1.25 -4.97 -23.88
CA HIS A 110 -0.26 -4.20 -23.12
C HIS A 110 0.89 -5.06 -22.57
N GLY A 111 0.87 -6.38 -22.84
CA GLY A 111 1.87 -7.34 -22.39
C GLY A 111 1.67 -7.81 -20.94
N PRO A 112 2.27 -8.97 -20.58
CA PRO A 112 2.15 -9.50 -19.24
C PRO A 112 2.71 -8.46 -18.25
N LYS A 113 1.84 -7.91 -17.41
CA LYS A 113 2.27 -7.08 -16.28
C LYS A 113 3.11 -7.99 -15.40
N LYS A 114 4.46 -7.87 -15.52
CA LYS A 114 5.45 -8.69 -14.79
C LYS A 114 4.86 -9.05 -13.45
N ASN A 115 4.56 -10.34 -13.27
CA ASN A 115 3.96 -10.87 -12.07
C ASN A 115 4.78 -10.35 -10.90
N THR A 116 4.26 -9.32 -10.25
CA THR A 116 4.86 -8.77 -9.05
C THR A 116 4.63 -9.85 -8.01
N ALA A 117 5.67 -10.67 -7.80
CA ALA A 117 5.80 -11.55 -6.63
C ALA A 117 5.50 -10.80 -5.31
N ASN A 118 5.42 -9.47 -5.36
CA ASN A 118 5.02 -8.59 -4.27
C ASN A 118 3.51 -8.40 -4.06
N SER A 119 2.56 -9.12 -4.69
CA SER A 119 1.12 -8.92 -4.37
C SER A 119 0.78 -9.13 -2.88
N LYS A 120 1.33 -10.17 -2.24
CA LYS A 120 1.12 -10.40 -0.79
C LYS A 120 2.05 -9.55 0.08
N TRP A 121 3.33 -9.45 -0.29
CA TRP A 121 4.32 -8.68 0.46
C TRP A 121 4.06 -7.18 0.43
N SER A 122 3.65 -6.60 -0.71
CA SER A 122 3.23 -5.21 -0.80
C SER A 122 1.96 -4.93 -0.01
N LYS A 123 0.99 -5.87 0.01
CA LYS A 123 -0.19 -5.76 0.88
C LYS A 123 0.20 -5.77 2.36
N TYR A 124 1.16 -6.60 2.75
CA TYR A 124 1.67 -6.66 4.12
C TYR A 124 2.47 -5.39 4.48
N LEU A 125 3.38 -4.92 3.63
CA LEU A 125 4.11 -3.67 3.85
C LEU A 125 3.19 -2.45 3.92
N LYS A 126 2.11 -2.40 3.12
CA LYS A 126 1.04 -1.38 3.26
C LYS A 126 0.34 -1.41 4.62
N GLN A 127 0.36 -2.57 5.30
CA GLN A 127 -0.13 -2.70 6.67
C GLN A 127 0.93 -2.32 7.71
N LEU A 128 2.21 -2.23 7.35
CA LEU A 128 3.29 -1.93 8.29
C LEU A 128 3.83 -0.50 8.20
N LEU A 129 3.97 0.07 7.00
CA LEU A 129 4.64 1.35 6.78
C LEU A 129 3.69 2.43 6.26
N VAL A 130 3.99 3.69 6.56
CA VAL A 130 3.33 4.88 6.02
C VAL A 130 4.38 5.95 5.69
N PRO A 131 4.38 6.54 4.48
CA PRO A 131 3.61 6.14 3.30
C PRO A 131 4.09 4.80 2.74
N ASP A 132 3.41 4.31 1.69
CA ASP A 132 3.75 3.05 1.06
C ASP A 132 5.17 3.09 0.46
N LEU A 133 5.96 2.06 0.77
CA LEU A 133 7.29 1.90 0.18
C LEU A 133 7.17 1.48 -1.28
N SER A 134 7.81 2.23 -2.18
CA SER A 134 7.84 1.88 -3.60
C SER A 134 8.62 0.58 -3.82
N THR A 135 8.25 -0.19 -4.84
CA THR A 135 8.97 -1.44 -5.18
C THR A 135 10.40 -1.19 -5.62
N THR A 136 10.68 -0.02 -6.20
CA THR A 136 12.03 0.36 -6.62
C THR A 136 12.91 0.66 -5.41
N THR A 137 12.39 1.42 -4.44
CA THR A 137 13.09 1.75 -3.20
C THR A 137 13.36 0.49 -2.37
N SER A 138 12.42 -0.46 -2.29
CA SER A 138 12.61 -1.69 -1.51
C SER A 138 13.66 -2.65 -2.07
N LEU A 139 13.79 -2.72 -3.40
CA LEU A 139 14.80 -3.55 -4.06
C LEU A 139 16.21 -2.98 -3.87
N ASN A 140 16.35 -1.66 -3.99
CA ASN A 140 17.64 -0.97 -3.95
C ASN A 140 18.12 -0.59 -2.54
N LEU A 141 17.29 -0.79 -1.51
CA LEU A 141 17.63 -0.49 -0.12
C LEU A 141 18.81 -1.36 0.33
N LYS A 142 19.89 -0.70 0.79
CA LYS A 142 21.08 -1.32 1.41
C LYS A 142 21.13 -1.02 2.91
N THR A 143 20.66 0.14 3.31
CA THR A 143 20.74 0.63 4.69
C THR A 143 19.41 1.23 5.15
N ALA A 144 19.08 1.06 6.42
CA ALA A 144 17.93 1.68 7.05
C ALA A 144 18.34 2.28 8.39
N VAL A 145 17.84 3.48 8.70
CA VAL A 145 18.05 4.15 9.99
C VAL A 145 16.73 4.13 10.75
N ALA A 146 16.64 3.31 11.79
CA ALA A 146 15.52 3.33 12.72
C ALA A 146 15.68 4.51 13.67
N VAL A 147 14.64 5.32 13.83
CA VAL A 147 14.61 6.50 14.70
C VAL A 147 13.47 6.35 15.69
N HIS A 148 13.79 6.39 16.98
CA HIS A 148 12.83 6.39 18.06
C HIS A 148 12.86 7.76 18.75
N LEU A 149 11.72 8.44 18.78
CA LEU A 149 11.57 9.73 19.45
C LEU A 149 10.62 9.56 20.63
N ASP A 150 11.05 9.99 21.80
CA ASP A 150 10.31 9.95 23.06
C ASP A 150 10.36 11.34 23.72
N PRO A 151 9.41 11.72 24.60
CA PRO A 151 9.51 12.94 25.38
C PRO A 151 10.81 13.09 26.18
N THR A 152 11.47 11.99 26.53
CA THR A 152 12.70 11.98 27.34
C THR A 152 13.99 11.96 26.52
N GLY A 153 13.91 11.74 25.21
CA GLY A 153 15.08 11.65 24.35
C GLY A 153 14.78 11.14 22.95
N ILE A 154 15.84 11.05 22.15
CA ILE A 154 15.81 10.46 20.82
C ILE A 154 16.92 9.42 20.69
N GLY A 155 16.65 8.32 20.01
CA GLY A 155 17.63 7.31 19.65
C GLY A 155 17.56 6.96 18.18
N TRP A 156 18.69 6.58 17.59
CA TRP A 156 18.72 6.03 16.25
C TRP A 156 19.69 4.86 16.13
N ALA A 157 19.35 3.94 15.22
CA ALA A 157 20.14 2.76 14.91
C ALA A 157 20.22 2.58 13.40
N LYS A 158 21.44 2.54 12.85
CA LYS A 158 21.70 2.27 11.43
C LYS A 158 21.96 0.79 11.23
N ILE A 159 21.16 0.18 10.37
CA ILE A 159 21.19 -1.25 10.08
C ILE A 159 21.51 -1.43 8.59
N ASN A 160 22.43 -2.34 8.29
CA ASN A 160 22.70 -2.77 6.92
C ASN A 160 21.84 -3.99 6.59
N LYS A 161 21.27 -4.02 5.39
CA LYS A 161 20.57 -5.19 4.83
C LYS A 161 21.53 -6.37 4.66
N ASP A 162 22.80 -6.09 4.38
CA ASP A 162 23.84 -7.10 4.29
C ASP A 162 24.07 -7.70 5.68
N ARG A 163 23.59 -8.94 5.88
CA ARG A 163 23.68 -9.71 7.13
C ARG A 163 22.97 -9.10 8.34
N ASN A 164 22.06 -8.14 8.16
CA ASN A 164 21.29 -7.47 9.23
C ASN A 164 22.18 -6.90 10.35
N THR A 165 23.35 -6.36 10.00
CA THR A 165 24.31 -5.86 10.99
C THR A 165 23.97 -4.44 11.43
N LEU A 166 24.03 -4.19 12.74
CA LEU A 166 24.01 -2.86 13.32
C LEU A 166 25.36 -2.16 13.05
N SER A 167 25.33 -1.05 12.32
CA SER A 167 26.54 -0.24 12.04
C SER A 167 26.78 0.82 13.09
N GLU A 168 25.71 1.48 13.53
CA GLU A 168 25.79 2.61 14.45
C GLU A 168 24.53 2.64 15.32
N TRP A 169 24.71 2.95 16.60
CA TRP A 169 23.62 3.21 17.52
C TRP A 169 24.02 4.36 18.44
N LYS A 170 23.18 5.39 18.50
CA LYS A 170 23.34 6.52 19.40
C LYS A 170 22.00 6.94 19.99
N CYS A 171 22.04 7.55 21.17
CA CYS A 171 20.89 8.21 21.76
C CYS A 171 21.30 9.55 22.38
N ARG A 172 20.33 10.45 22.49
CA ARG A 172 20.46 11.77 23.11
C ARG A 172 19.30 11.94 24.09
N CYS A 173 19.64 12.25 25.33
CA CYS A 173 18.66 12.50 26.38
C CYS A 173 18.25 13.98 26.41
N PHE A 174 16.98 14.25 26.69
CA PHE A 174 16.41 15.59 26.79
C PHE A 174 16.36 16.13 28.22
N ARG A 175 16.95 15.43 29.21
CA ARG A 175 16.99 15.87 30.62
C ARG A 175 17.60 17.26 30.82
N THR A 176 18.53 17.65 29.97
CA THR A 176 19.21 18.96 30.04
C THR A 176 18.49 20.05 29.25
N LEU A 177 17.41 19.73 28.54
CA LEU A 177 16.67 20.71 27.75
C LEU A 177 15.63 21.44 28.63
N PRO A 178 15.30 22.70 28.28
CA PRO A 178 14.20 23.42 28.91
C PRO A 178 12.87 22.65 28.79
N THR A 179 12.03 22.74 29.81
CA THR A 179 10.67 22.13 29.81
C THR A 179 9.72 22.76 28.79
N LYS A 180 9.98 24.02 28.42
CA LYS A 180 9.29 24.72 27.35
C LYS A 180 10.31 25.23 26.35
N MET A 181 10.21 24.76 25.11
CA MET A 181 11.01 25.23 23.98
C MET A 181 10.15 26.07 23.05
N SER A 182 10.74 27.11 22.48
CA SER A 182 10.14 27.84 21.36
C SER A 182 10.34 27.06 20.05
N PRO A 183 9.57 27.35 18.99
CA PRO A 183 9.80 26.73 17.68
C PRO A 183 11.21 26.91 17.14
N SER A 184 11.86 28.04 17.44
CA SER A 184 13.25 28.29 17.07
C SER A 184 14.23 27.38 17.80
N ASP A 185 14.02 27.15 19.10
CA ASP A 185 14.84 26.22 19.89
C ASP A 185 14.65 24.78 19.40
N THR A 186 13.40 24.39 19.16
CA THR A 186 13.05 23.07 18.61
C THR A 186 13.69 22.86 17.24
N PHE A 187 13.71 23.89 16.38
CA PHE A 187 14.35 23.82 15.08
C PHE A 187 15.86 23.62 15.18
N GLN A 188 16.55 24.36 16.07
CA GLN A 188 17.98 24.17 16.26
C GLN A 188 18.31 22.78 16.78
N LEU A 189 17.52 22.28 17.72
CA LEU A 189 17.63 20.90 18.19
C LEU A 189 17.44 19.90 17.04
N ALA A 190 16.46 20.11 16.16
CA ALA A 190 16.20 19.26 15.00
C ALA A 190 17.38 19.27 14.02
N VAL A 191 17.97 20.44 13.75
CA VAL A 191 19.17 20.59 12.90
C VAL A 191 20.35 19.84 13.49
N ASP A 192 20.60 19.99 14.79
CA ASP A 192 21.69 19.30 15.48
C ASP A 192 21.51 17.78 15.42
N ILE A 193 20.30 17.29 15.71
CA ILE A 193 19.97 15.87 15.60
C ILE A 193 20.21 15.40 14.17
N ALA A 194 19.66 16.07 13.16
CA ALA A 194 19.81 15.70 11.75
C ALA A 194 21.27 15.67 11.29
N LYS A 195 22.14 16.54 11.82
CA LYS A 195 23.60 16.51 11.55
C LYS A 195 24.29 15.30 12.18
N THR A 196 23.82 14.86 13.36
CA THR A 196 24.39 13.71 14.07
C THR A 196 23.83 12.36 13.63
N THR A 197 22.65 12.34 13.01
CA THR A 197 22.05 11.13 12.45
C THR A 197 22.85 10.67 11.24
N PRO A 198 23.22 9.38 11.14
CA PRO A 198 23.96 8.87 9.99
C PRO A 198 23.07 8.83 8.74
N SER A 199 23.70 9.01 7.57
CA SER A 199 23.01 8.89 6.29
C SER A 199 22.63 7.44 5.99
N GLY A 200 21.40 7.23 5.52
CA GLY A 200 20.89 5.93 5.07
C GLY A 200 19.87 6.07 3.94
N ASP A 201 19.54 4.96 3.29
CA ASP A 201 18.62 4.97 2.13
C ASP A 201 17.19 5.33 2.54
N VAL A 202 16.80 4.94 3.76
CA VAL A 202 15.51 5.25 4.38
C VAL A 202 15.65 5.49 5.87
N TYR A 203 14.74 6.31 6.40
CA TYR A 203 14.58 6.58 7.83
C TYR A 203 13.23 6.04 8.28
N ILE A 204 13.20 5.25 9.34
CA ILE A 204 12.00 4.61 9.85
C ILE A 204 11.73 5.14 11.25
N PHE A 205 10.69 5.93 11.38
CA PHE A 205 10.17 6.42 12.65
C PHE A 205 9.11 5.47 13.18
N GLU A 206 8.92 5.44 14.49
CA GLU A 206 7.70 4.88 15.05
C GLU A 206 6.52 5.79 14.76
N ALA A 207 5.39 5.21 14.36
CA ALA A 207 4.16 5.99 14.22
C ALA A 207 3.79 6.55 15.60
N PRO A 208 3.57 7.87 15.71
CA PRO A 208 3.19 8.46 16.99
C PRO A 208 1.91 7.77 17.48
N PRO A 209 1.76 7.55 18.80
CA PRO A 209 0.53 6.99 19.33
C PRO A 209 -0.64 7.87 18.88
N ASN A 210 -1.74 7.23 18.43
CA ASN A 210 -2.99 7.91 18.09
C ASN A 210 -3.59 8.50 19.37
N LEU A 211 -3.07 9.64 19.82
CA LEU A 211 -3.58 10.37 20.95
C LEU A 211 -4.70 11.25 20.42
N SER A 212 -5.95 10.87 20.71
CA SER A 212 -7.08 11.74 20.41
C SER A 212 -6.95 13.01 21.27
N PRO A 213 -7.12 14.23 20.69
CA PRO A 213 -7.06 15.48 21.46
C PRO A 213 -8.03 15.50 22.65
N GLN A 214 -9.10 14.71 22.57
CA GLN A 214 -10.17 14.59 23.56
C GLN A 214 -9.81 13.74 24.79
N SER A 215 -8.72 12.97 24.76
CA SER A 215 -8.34 12.05 25.85
C SER A 215 -7.33 12.62 26.85
N GLN A 216 -6.75 13.80 26.58
CA GLN A 216 -5.73 14.39 27.45
C GLN A 216 -6.36 15.42 28.39
N THR A 217 -6.53 15.05 29.66
CA THR A 217 -7.12 15.91 30.69
C THR A 217 -6.11 16.82 31.39
N LYS A 218 -4.80 16.68 31.12
CA LYS A 218 -3.73 17.44 31.78
C LYS A 218 -3.00 18.36 30.79
N PRO A 219 -3.02 19.70 30.98
CA PRO A 219 -2.38 20.67 30.09
C PRO A 219 -0.86 20.47 29.88
N SER A 220 -0.13 19.95 30.87
CA SER A 220 1.32 19.68 30.76
C SER A 220 1.65 18.57 29.74
N LEU A 221 0.78 17.55 29.65
CA LEU A 221 0.94 16.45 28.69
C LEU A 221 0.67 16.92 27.26
N ILE A 222 -0.27 17.85 27.07
CA ILE A 222 -0.58 18.46 25.78
C ILE A 222 0.62 19.24 25.25
N SER A 223 1.25 20.08 26.09
CA SER A 223 2.43 20.86 25.68
C SER A 223 3.63 19.99 25.29
N THR A 224 3.83 18.87 26.01
CA THR A 224 4.91 17.91 25.72
C THR A 224 4.63 17.17 24.41
N HIS A 225 3.37 16.80 24.16
CA HIS A 225 2.97 16.17 22.91
C HIS A 225 3.13 17.11 21.70
N HIS A 226 2.78 18.40 21.85
CA HIS A 226 2.95 19.38 20.78
C HIS A 226 4.42 19.56 20.40
N GLN A 227 5.32 19.67 21.39
CA GLN A 227 6.77 19.74 21.15
C GLN A 227 7.31 18.49 20.46
N HIS A 228 6.81 17.31 20.87
CA HIS A 228 7.18 16.05 20.23
C HIS A 228 6.77 16.01 18.75
N VAL A 229 5.52 16.37 18.44
CA VAL A 229 5.02 16.41 17.05
C VAL A 229 5.77 17.47 16.22
N GLU A 230 6.04 18.63 16.81
CA GLU A 230 6.81 19.71 16.18
C GLU A 230 8.23 19.23 15.80
N LEU A 231 8.97 18.66 16.75
CA LEU A 231 10.32 18.14 16.51
C LEU A 231 10.30 17.03 15.45
N GLN A 232 9.33 16.11 15.52
CA GLN A 232 9.20 15.04 14.54
C GLN A 232 8.93 15.59 13.13
N ALA A 233 8.07 16.60 13.00
CA ALA A 233 7.77 17.24 11.73
C ALA A 233 8.99 17.98 11.15
N MET A 234 9.76 18.66 11.99
CA MET A 234 11.01 19.30 11.58
C MET A 234 12.04 18.27 11.11
N LEU A 235 12.20 17.15 11.83
CA LEU A 235 13.09 16.06 11.42
C LEU A 235 12.64 15.41 10.11
N LEU A 236 11.34 15.17 9.95
CA LEU A 236 10.74 14.67 8.70
C LEU A 236 11.12 15.58 7.53
N ALA A 237 11.00 16.90 7.70
CA ALA A 237 11.36 17.86 6.66
C ALA A 237 12.86 17.86 6.38
N LEU A 238 13.70 17.98 7.42
CA LEU A 238 15.15 18.06 7.29
C LEU A 238 15.77 16.80 6.67
N LEU A 239 15.32 15.60 7.04
CA LEU A 239 15.84 14.35 6.49
C LEU A 239 15.45 14.17 5.02
N ASN A 240 14.31 14.70 4.61
CA ASN A 240 13.85 14.66 3.22
C ASN A 240 14.49 15.73 2.33
N THR A 241 14.87 16.89 2.89
CA THR A 241 15.41 18.04 2.14
C THR A 241 16.93 18.20 2.25
N SER A 242 17.58 17.48 3.16
CA SER A 242 19.02 17.49 3.30
C SER A 242 19.69 16.74 2.17
N ILE A 243 20.64 17.39 1.50
CA ILE A 243 21.49 16.79 0.46
C ILE A 243 22.26 15.56 0.99
N THR A 244 22.69 15.59 2.25
CA THR A 244 23.43 14.49 2.90
C THR A 244 22.56 13.25 3.07
N HIS A 245 21.26 13.44 3.27
CA HIS A 245 20.30 12.38 3.60
C HIS A 245 19.43 11.97 2.42
N ASN A 246 19.32 12.84 1.41
CA ASN A 246 18.58 12.62 0.18
C ASN A 246 19.45 12.99 -1.02
N GLN A 247 20.30 12.04 -1.44
CA GLN A 247 21.21 12.22 -2.59
C GLN A 247 20.47 12.52 -3.90
N ALA A 248 19.20 12.13 -4.02
CA ALA A 248 18.36 12.48 -5.18
C ALA A 248 18.17 14.00 -5.36
N LEU A 249 18.58 14.82 -4.39
CA LEU A 249 18.61 16.28 -4.50
C LEU A 249 19.88 16.82 -5.18
N GLN A 250 20.99 16.07 -5.21
CA GLN A 250 22.24 16.51 -5.87
C GLN A 250 22.15 16.43 -7.40
N ASP A 251 21.46 15.42 -7.93
CA ASP A 251 21.30 15.18 -9.38
C ASP A 251 20.44 16.25 -10.11
N LYS A 252 19.96 17.28 -9.38
CA LYS A 252 18.97 18.25 -9.85
C LYS A 252 19.54 19.56 -10.39
N SER A 253 20.85 19.79 -10.37
CA SER A 253 21.42 21.04 -10.89
C SER A 253 21.45 21.13 -12.42
N ASN A 254 21.24 20.03 -13.17
CA ASN A 254 21.42 20.01 -14.64
C ASN A 254 20.19 19.61 -15.49
N GLU A 255 19.01 19.30 -14.94
CA GLU A 255 17.84 18.93 -15.77
C GLU A 255 16.71 19.96 -15.73
N THR A 256 16.63 20.72 -16.82
CA THR A 256 15.55 21.65 -17.14
C THR A 256 14.37 20.88 -17.77
N ARG A 257 13.17 21.09 -17.21
CA ARG A 257 11.81 20.91 -17.80
C ARG A 257 11.18 19.51 -17.96
N ARG A 258 9.91 19.48 -17.51
CA ARG A 258 8.75 18.65 -17.92
C ARG A 258 8.71 17.17 -17.52
N GLY A 259 8.08 16.95 -16.37
CA GLY A 259 7.43 15.71 -15.93
C GLY A 259 7.08 15.86 -14.45
N ASN A 260 5.93 15.35 -13.99
CA ASN A 260 5.60 15.25 -12.56
C ASN A 260 6.67 14.39 -11.85
N LYS A 261 7.81 14.98 -11.49
CA LYS A 261 8.92 14.27 -10.83
C LYS A 261 8.52 14.12 -9.37
N ILE A 262 8.09 12.90 -9.03
CA ILE A 262 7.61 12.52 -7.70
C ILE A 262 8.75 12.77 -6.71
N PHE A 263 8.50 13.59 -5.68
CA PHE A 263 9.42 13.78 -4.57
C PHE A 263 9.62 12.41 -3.88
N GLU A 264 10.83 11.86 -3.92
CA GLU A 264 11.12 10.58 -3.28
C GLU A 264 11.20 10.81 -1.77
N ASN A 265 10.16 10.36 -1.07
CA ASN A 265 10.14 10.40 0.39
C ASN A 265 11.09 9.34 0.95
N ARG A 266 11.99 9.77 1.83
CA ARG A 266 12.99 8.94 2.52
C ARG A 266 12.56 8.55 3.92
N VAL A 267 11.53 9.19 4.46
CA VAL A 267 11.09 9.01 5.84
C VAL A 267 9.77 8.25 5.89
N PHE A 268 9.75 7.15 6.64
CA PHE A 268 8.61 6.25 6.77
C PHE A 268 8.26 6.06 8.25
N TYR A 269 7.01 5.73 8.51
CA TYR A 269 6.48 5.46 9.84
C TYR A 269 6.05 4.00 9.94
N LEU A 270 6.58 3.29 10.93
CA LEU A 270 6.15 1.95 11.29
C LEU A 270 4.86 2.05 12.12
N LYS A 271 3.77 1.47 11.62
CA LYS A 271 2.48 1.47 12.31
C LYS A 271 2.60 0.79 13.67
N ASN A 272 2.00 1.43 14.68
CA ASN A 272 2.05 0.99 16.07
C ASN A 272 1.41 -0.43 16.22
N LYS A 273 1.98 -1.26 17.11
CA LYS A 273 1.68 -2.70 17.36
C LYS A 273 2.30 -3.73 16.39
N VAL A 274 3.21 -3.32 15.52
CA VAL A 274 3.95 -4.25 14.65
C VAL A 274 5.24 -4.71 15.35
N ALA A 275 6.05 -3.78 15.86
CA ALA A 275 7.34 -4.09 16.49
C ALA A 275 7.22 -5.12 17.63
N SER A 276 6.20 -4.98 18.48
CA SER A 276 5.94 -5.87 19.62
C SER A 276 5.37 -7.25 19.27
N ARG A 277 5.00 -7.52 18.00
CA ARG A 277 4.57 -8.86 17.56
C ARG A 277 5.73 -9.74 17.09
N TYR A 278 6.89 -9.12 16.87
CA TYR A 278 8.08 -9.77 16.32
C TYR A 278 9.31 -9.64 17.26
N ALA A 279 9.08 -9.17 18.49
CA ALA A 279 10.06 -9.12 19.58
C ALA A 279 9.97 -10.38 20.44
#